data_AF-A0A497PEN5-F1
#
_entry.id   AF-A0A497PEN5-F1
#
_cell.length_a   1.000
_cell.length_b   1.000
_cell.length_c   1.000
_cell.angle_alpha   90.00
_cell.angle_beta   90.00
_cell.angle_gamma   90.00
#
_symmetry.space_group_name_H-M   'P 1'
#
loop_
_entity.id
_entity.type
_entity.pdbx_description
1 polymer ?
#
loop_
_entity_poly.entity_id
_entity_poly.type
_entity_poly.pdbx_seq_one_letter_code
_entity_poly.pdbx_strand_id
1 'polypeptide(L)'
;MLQTIDMAIREVHIGLWFLVVGYYFFLFLFLLFFRWRTTRNPFQFAMSLFFLLLAVGRVFYFIGDFYADSTSLYGSLPSLGITPLLPDSTPWLSMGAFFQWMALATLSATAGFMIFGQRWAEILFAVPAVIIGIVLAVVPMDAFTRQVISGTAGPIYALFIPLLFWYLAWQSGGILRRSNFVLGLGFLILFAGRVMHAGRHYLASAIFGTYTIPGILAPGLIVISLILIAVGNEWGQAQ
;
A
#
# COMPACT_ATOMS: atom_id res chain seq x y z
N MET A 1 -21.80 28.02 1.86
CA MET A 1 -22.35 26.74 1.38
C MET A 1 -21.27 25.87 0.75
N LEU A 2 -20.46 26.39 -0.19
CA LEU A 2 -19.26 25.70 -0.72
C LEU A 2 -18.30 25.23 0.38
N GLN A 3 -17.94 26.14 1.31
CA GLN A 3 -17.04 25.83 2.43
C GLN A 3 -17.50 24.66 3.34
N THR A 4 -18.82 24.44 3.47
CA THR A 4 -19.40 23.37 4.29
C THR A 4 -19.32 22.01 3.58
N ILE A 5 -19.55 22.01 2.27
CA ILE A 5 -19.42 20.82 1.41
C ILE A 5 -17.95 20.43 1.29
N ASP A 6 -17.07 21.40 1.09
CA ASP A 6 -15.62 21.18 0.97
C ASP A 6 -15.03 20.62 2.27
N MET A 7 -15.52 21.10 3.42
CA MET A 7 -15.17 20.57 4.73
C MET A 7 -15.65 19.14 4.92
N ALA A 8 -16.90 18.82 4.57
CA ALA A 8 -17.42 17.46 4.65
C ALA A 8 -16.61 16.47 3.80
N ILE A 9 -16.24 16.85 2.57
CA ILE A 9 -15.43 16.00 1.67
C ILE A 9 -14.04 15.73 2.26
N ARG A 10 -13.40 16.74 2.86
CA ARG A 10 -12.11 16.57 3.56
C ARG A 10 -12.21 15.57 4.71
N GLU A 11 -13.20 15.75 5.59
CA GLU A 11 -13.37 14.87 6.75
C GLU A 11 -13.68 13.42 6.32
N VAL A 12 -14.46 13.24 5.25
CA VAL A 12 -14.72 11.91 4.66
C VAL A 12 -13.46 11.30 4.08
N HIS A 13 -12.66 12.07 3.33
CA HIS A 13 -11.40 11.59 2.75
C HIS A 13 -10.41 11.16 3.84
N ILE A 14 -10.24 11.99 4.87
CA ILE A 14 -9.43 11.69 6.06
C ILE A 14 -9.97 10.44 6.78
N GLY A 15 -11.27 10.37 7.00
CA GLY A 15 -11.94 9.24 7.66
C GLY A 15 -11.74 7.91 6.93
N LEU A 16 -11.78 7.92 5.59
CA LEU A 16 -11.50 6.73 4.78
C LEU A 16 -10.04 6.26 4.89
N TRP A 17 -9.08 7.19 4.99
CA TRP A 17 -7.68 6.81 5.24
C TRP A 17 -7.47 6.27 6.65
N PHE A 18 -8.14 6.83 7.66
CA PHE A 18 -8.16 6.25 9.01
C PHE A 18 -8.74 4.84 9.03
N LEU A 19 -9.82 4.61 8.28
CA LEU A 19 -10.41 3.28 8.12
C LEU A 19 -9.37 2.30 7.52
N VAL A 20 -8.66 2.70 6.46
CA VAL A 20 -7.58 1.89 5.85
C VAL A 20 -6.47 1.56 6.84
N VAL A 21 -5.97 2.56 7.58
CA VAL A 21 -4.91 2.35 8.59
C VAL A 21 -5.41 1.41 9.70
N GLY A 22 -6.64 1.62 10.17
CA GLY A 22 -7.30 0.77 11.15
C GLY A 22 -7.41 -0.68 10.68
N TYR A 23 -7.82 -0.93 9.43
CA TYR A 23 -7.88 -2.28 8.87
C TYR A 23 -6.50 -2.92 8.71
N TYR A 24 -5.47 -2.17 8.30
CA TYR A 24 -4.11 -2.72 8.26
C TYR A 24 -3.67 -3.16 9.65
N PHE A 25 -3.90 -2.34 10.67
CA PHE A 25 -3.54 -2.70 12.04
C PHE A 25 -4.37 -3.88 12.57
N PHE A 26 -5.66 -3.92 12.25
CA PHE A 26 -6.54 -5.03 12.59
C PHE A 26 -6.06 -6.35 11.97
N LEU A 27 -5.75 -6.36 10.67
CA LEU A 27 -5.22 -7.55 10.00
C LEU A 27 -3.86 -7.95 10.57
N PHE A 28 -2.98 -7.00 10.88
CA PHE A 28 -1.72 -7.29 11.57
C PHE A 28 -1.95 -8.03 12.89
N LEU A 29 -2.78 -7.48 13.79
CA LEU A 29 -3.08 -8.08 15.09
C LEU A 29 -3.73 -9.45 14.93
N PHE A 30 -4.72 -9.55 14.05
CA PHE A 30 -5.45 -10.79 13.80
C PHE A 30 -4.51 -11.91 13.31
N LEU A 31 -3.69 -11.61 12.30
CA LEU A 31 -2.75 -12.58 11.73
C LEU A 31 -1.63 -12.94 12.71
N LEU A 32 -1.12 -12.00 13.48
CA LEU A 32 -0.05 -12.25 14.44
C LEU A 32 -0.54 -13.09 15.64
N PHE A 33 -1.59 -12.62 16.33
CA PHE A 33 -2.00 -13.18 17.62
C PHE A 33 -2.87 -14.43 17.50
N PHE A 34 -3.77 -14.48 16.52
CA PHE A 34 -4.71 -15.60 16.38
C PHE A 34 -4.19 -16.66 15.43
N ARG A 35 -3.54 -16.24 14.32
CA ARG A 35 -3.13 -17.20 13.28
C ARG A 35 -1.70 -17.69 13.44
N TRP A 36 -0.72 -16.80 13.43
CA TRP A 36 0.69 -17.18 13.48
C TRP A 36 1.04 -17.84 14.81
N ARG A 37 0.56 -17.31 15.95
CA ARG A 37 0.79 -17.92 17.25
C ARG A 37 0.34 -19.40 17.32
N THR A 38 -0.75 -19.72 16.64
CA THR A 38 -1.36 -21.07 16.62
C THR A 38 -0.67 -21.99 15.60
N THR A 39 -0.50 -21.53 14.36
CA THR A 39 -0.01 -22.36 13.24
C THR A 39 1.51 -22.36 13.09
N ARG A 40 2.21 -21.35 13.62
CA ARG A 40 3.63 -21.04 13.41
C ARG A 40 4.05 -20.99 11.93
N ASN A 41 3.10 -20.78 11.03
CA ASN A 41 3.36 -20.71 9.59
C ASN A 41 4.12 -19.41 9.23
N PRO A 42 5.32 -19.47 8.62
CA PRO A 42 6.10 -18.29 8.28
C PRO A 42 5.37 -17.33 7.32
N PHE A 43 4.50 -17.84 6.45
CA PHE A 43 3.70 -16.99 5.56
C PHE A 43 2.76 -16.04 6.34
N GLN A 44 2.13 -16.54 7.41
CA GLN A 44 1.22 -15.73 8.23
C GLN A 44 1.98 -14.63 8.99
N PHE A 45 3.20 -14.93 9.41
CA PHE A 45 4.08 -13.94 10.02
C PHE A 45 4.53 -12.87 9.03
N ALA A 46 4.93 -13.26 7.82
CA ALA A 46 5.28 -12.31 6.77
C ALA A 46 4.10 -11.42 6.37
N MET A 47 2.90 -11.99 6.27
CA MET A 47 1.66 -11.25 6.02
C MET A 47 1.34 -10.27 7.15
N SER A 48 1.53 -10.64 8.41
CA SER A 48 1.30 -9.72 9.54
C SER A 48 2.30 -8.57 9.51
N LEU A 49 3.60 -8.85 9.33
CA LEU A 49 4.64 -7.83 9.19
C LEU A 49 4.39 -6.92 7.99
N PHE A 50 3.94 -7.47 6.86
CA PHE A 50 3.53 -6.69 5.70
C PHE A 50 2.47 -5.64 6.06
N PHE A 51 1.40 -6.05 6.75
CA PHE A 51 0.35 -5.12 7.15
C PHE A 51 0.80 -4.10 8.19
N LEU A 52 1.68 -4.49 9.12
CA LEU A 52 2.28 -3.55 10.07
C LEU A 52 3.09 -2.47 9.34
N LEU A 53 3.95 -2.87 8.40
CA LEU A 53 4.77 -1.95 7.61
C LEU A 53 3.90 -1.04 6.73
N LEU A 54 2.80 -1.56 6.17
CA LEU A 54 1.82 -0.73 5.46
C LEU A 54 1.12 0.27 6.39
N ALA A 55 0.71 -0.14 7.58
CA ALA A 55 0.07 0.74 8.56
C ALA A 55 1.01 1.88 8.96
N VAL A 56 2.24 1.56 9.35
CA VAL A 56 3.26 2.55 9.72
C VAL A 56 3.56 3.48 8.55
N GLY A 57 3.82 2.93 7.36
CA GLY A 57 4.06 3.74 6.16
C GLY A 57 2.89 4.67 5.85
N ARG A 58 1.64 4.22 6.08
CA ARG A 58 0.46 5.07 5.87
C ARG A 58 0.29 6.17 6.90
N VAL A 59 0.71 5.97 8.15
CA VAL A 59 0.75 7.07 9.13
C VAL A 59 1.70 8.17 8.64
N PHE A 60 2.88 7.81 8.12
CA PHE A 60 3.81 8.79 7.54
C PHE A 60 3.23 9.51 6.32
N TYR A 61 2.60 8.79 5.39
CA TYR A 61 1.91 9.40 4.26
C TYR A 61 0.74 10.28 4.67
N PHE A 62 0.01 9.89 5.71
CA PHE A 62 -1.10 10.67 6.24
C PHE A 62 -0.62 12.01 6.80
N ILE A 63 0.48 12.01 7.57
CA ILE A 63 1.12 13.24 8.06
C ILE A 63 1.61 14.09 6.88
N GLY A 64 2.31 13.46 5.93
CA GLY A 64 2.85 14.15 4.75
C GLY A 64 1.77 14.78 3.87
N ASP A 65 0.72 14.03 3.55
CA ASP A 65 -0.36 14.47 2.67
C ASP A 65 -1.29 15.48 3.37
N PHE A 66 -1.74 15.24 4.61
CA PHE A 66 -2.77 16.09 5.22
C PHE A 66 -2.24 17.24 6.10
N TYR A 67 -1.03 17.13 6.63
CA TYR A 67 -0.47 18.14 7.55
C TYR A 67 0.71 18.91 6.98
N ALA A 68 1.36 18.41 5.92
CA ALA A 68 2.56 19.02 5.34
C ALA A 68 2.44 19.39 3.85
N ASP A 69 1.44 18.87 3.12
CA ASP A 69 1.23 19.19 1.71
C ASP A 69 0.04 20.16 1.55
N SER A 70 0.33 21.34 0.99
CA SER A 70 -0.68 22.37 0.71
C SER A 70 -1.60 22.03 -0.46
N THR A 71 -1.30 20.99 -1.24
CA THR A 71 -2.00 20.65 -2.49
C THR A 71 -2.83 19.37 -2.42
N SER A 72 -2.80 18.64 -1.29
CA SER A 72 -3.38 17.29 -1.19
C SER A 72 -4.91 17.24 -1.22
N LEU A 73 -5.58 18.36 -0.89
CA LEU A 73 -7.03 18.45 -0.75
C LEU A 73 -7.68 19.35 -1.82
N TYR A 74 -7.08 20.51 -2.08
CA TYR A 74 -7.51 21.45 -3.12
C TYR A 74 -6.28 22.16 -3.69
N GLY A 75 -6.06 22.13 -5.00
CA GLY A 75 -4.94 22.85 -5.64
C GLY A 75 -4.97 24.37 -5.47
N SER A 76 -6.00 24.92 -4.83
CA SER A 76 -6.22 26.36 -4.57
C SER A 76 -6.02 26.79 -3.11
N LEU A 77 -5.63 25.90 -2.19
CA LEU A 77 -5.35 26.27 -0.78
C LEU A 77 -4.36 27.44 -0.59
N PRO A 78 -3.27 27.55 -1.38
CA PRO A 78 -2.38 28.71 -1.31
C PRO A 78 -3.07 30.02 -1.70
N SER A 79 -4.05 29.98 -2.60
CA SER A 79 -4.85 31.16 -3.01
C SER A 79 -5.87 31.59 -1.94
N LEU A 80 -6.16 30.73 -0.98
CA LEU A 80 -7.05 30.98 0.17
C LEU A 80 -6.27 31.39 1.44
N GLY A 81 -4.94 31.53 1.37
CA GLY A 81 -4.09 31.95 2.50
C GLY A 81 -3.93 30.90 3.60
N ILE A 82 -4.28 29.64 3.34
CA ILE A 82 -4.19 28.54 4.31
C ILE A 82 -2.84 27.86 4.14
N THR A 83 -1.96 28.02 5.12
CA THR A 83 -0.65 27.36 5.17
C THR A 83 -0.75 26.00 5.88
N PRO A 84 -0.05 24.95 5.40
CA PRO A 84 0.01 23.67 6.09
C PRO A 84 0.64 23.83 7.49
N LEU A 85 0.27 22.93 8.41
CA LEU A 85 0.76 22.94 9.80
C LEU A 85 2.27 22.69 9.88
N LEU A 86 2.78 21.83 8.98
CA LEU A 86 4.19 21.48 8.88
C LEU A 86 4.83 22.15 7.66
N PRO A 87 6.07 22.65 7.79
CA PRO A 87 6.74 23.39 6.72
C PRO A 87 7.23 22.49 5.57
N ASP A 88 7.58 21.23 5.83
CA ASP A 88 8.16 20.31 4.83
C ASP A 88 7.49 18.93 4.85
N SER A 89 6.97 18.49 3.70
CA SER A 89 6.37 17.16 3.51
C SER A 89 7.38 16.07 3.14
N THR A 90 8.53 16.46 2.59
CA THR A 90 9.58 15.56 2.08
C THR A 90 10.02 14.47 3.05
N PRO A 91 10.40 14.74 4.32
CA PRO A 91 10.87 13.68 5.22
C PRO A 91 9.77 12.66 5.54
N TRP A 92 8.53 13.11 5.71
CA TRP A 92 7.37 12.24 5.99
C TRP A 92 7.08 11.31 4.81
N LEU A 93 7.04 11.86 3.59
CA LEU A 93 6.82 11.08 2.38
C LEU A 93 7.97 10.09 2.10
N SER A 94 9.21 10.46 2.46
CA SER A 94 10.40 9.60 2.34
C SER A 94 10.30 8.39 3.26
N MET A 95 9.94 8.60 4.53
CA MET A 95 9.76 7.51 5.49
C MET A 95 8.56 6.65 5.14
N GLY A 96 7.45 7.25 4.71
CA GLY A 96 6.30 6.52 4.20
C GLY A 96 6.68 5.58 3.05
N ALA A 97 7.46 6.07 2.08
CA ALA A 97 7.96 5.28 0.97
C ALA A 97 8.84 4.13 1.46
N PHE A 98 9.79 4.40 2.35
CA PHE A 98 10.68 3.39 2.94
C PHE A 98 9.89 2.21 3.52
N PHE A 99 8.96 2.46 4.43
CA PHE A 99 8.16 1.41 5.06
C PHE A 99 7.32 0.63 4.05
N GLN A 100 6.81 1.30 3.03
CA GLN A 100 6.09 0.63 1.95
C GLN A 100 6.96 -0.29 1.10
N TRP A 101 8.19 0.12 0.81
CA TRP A 101 9.16 -0.72 0.11
C TRP A 101 9.64 -1.88 0.98
N MET A 102 9.79 -1.69 2.29
CA MET A 102 10.05 -2.80 3.22
C MET A 102 8.87 -3.79 3.24
N ALA A 103 7.63 -3.31 3.18
CA ALA A 103 6.45 -4.18 3.10
C ALA A 103 6.51 -5.04 1.82
N LEU A 104 6.80 -4.43 0.67
CA LEU A 104 6.97 -5.14 -0.61
C LEU A 104 8.12 -6.15 -0.55
N ALA A 105 9.25 -5.80 0.08
CA ALA A 105 10.38 -6.69 0.28
C ALA A 105 9.98 -7.93 1.09
N THR A 106 9.28 -7.76 2.21
CA THR A 106 8.82 -8.88 3.06
C THR A 106 7.89 -9.85 2.32
N LEU A 107 6.93 -9.33 1.54
CA LEU A 107 6.03 -10.18 0.75
C LEU A 107 6.75 -10.90 -0.38
N SER A 108 7.58 -10.19 -1.14
CA SER A 108 8.30 -10.75 -2.28
C SER A 108 9.34 -11.79 -1.83
N ALA A 109 10.01 -11.58 -0.70
CA ALA A 109 10.89 -12.55 -0.05
C ALA A 109 10.15 -13.86 0.24
N THR A 110 9.00 -13.75 0.90
CA THR A 110 8.20 -14.90 1.34
C THR A 110 7.63 -15.66 0.15
N ALA A 111 7.09 -14.96 -0.86
CA ALA A 111 6.59 -15.59 -2.06
C ALA A 111 7.73 -16.29 -2.85
N GLY A 112 8.91 -15.68 -2.91
CA GLY A 112 10.11 -16.28 -3.49
C GLY A 112 10.51 -17.59 -2.79
N PHE A 113 10.53 -17.58 -1.45
CA PHE A 113 10.80 -18.78 -0.67
C PHE A 113 9.75 -19.88 -0.90
N MET A 114 8.46 -19.52 -0.95
CA MET A 114 7.38 -20.51 -1.16
C MET A 114 7.43 -21.19 -2.54
N ILE A 115 7.86 -20.47 -3.57
CA ILE A 115 7.90 -21.00 -4.94
C ILE A 115 9.15 -21.84 -5.19
N PHE A 116 10.32 -21.33 -4.79
CA PHE A 116 11.59 -21.96 -5.14
C PHE A 116 12.16 -22.83 -4.03
N GLY A 117 11.71 -22.67 -2.78
CA GLY A 117 12.22 -23.39 -1.62
C GLY A 117 13.68 -23.08 -1.26
N GLN A 118 14.33 -22.17 -1.99
CA GLN A 118 15.75 -21.86 -1.85
C GLN A 118 15.96 -20.44 -1.31
N ARG A 119 16.89 -20.32 -0.36
CA ARG A 119 17.20 -19.06 0.34
C ARG A 119 17.75 -17.96 -0.59
N TRP A 120 18.42 -18.31 -1.68
CA TRP A 120 18.91 -17.31 -2.64
C TRP A 120 17.77 -16.62 -3.39
N ALA A 121 16.65 -17.32 -3.64
CA ALA A 121 15.49 -16.73 -4.31
C ALA A 121 14.82 -15.68 -3.42
N GLU A 122 14.68 -15.96 -2.13
CA GLU A 122 14.21 -14.99 -1.13
C GLU A 122 15.02 -13.68 -1.19
N ILE A 123 16.35 -13.81 -1.16
CA ILE A 123 17.28 -12.67 -1.22
C ILE A 123 17.14 -11.92 -2.54
N LEU A 124 17.07 -12.64 -3.67
CA LEU A 124 16.99 -12.03 -5.01
C LEU A 124 15.74 -11.16 -5.18
N PHE A 125 14.61 -11.55 -4.61
CA PHE A 125 13.37 -10.77 -4.69
C PHE A 125 13.30 -9.64 -3.67
N ALA A 126 13.85 -9.85 -2.48
CA ALA A 126 13.82 -8.87 -1.39
C ALA A 126 14.82 -7.73 -1.59
N VAL A 127 16.07 -8.03 -1.97
CA VAL A 127 17.18 -7.07 -2.01
C VAL A 127 16.91 -5.87 -2.91
N PRO A 128 16.39 -6.02 -4.15
CA PRO A 128 16.12 -4.85 -4.98
C PRO A 128 15.07 -3.92 -4.36
N ALA A 129 14.00 -4.47 -3.77
CA ALA A 129 12.99 -3.68 -3.05
C ALA A 129 13.60 -2.95 -1.84
N VAL A 130 14.50 -3.59 -1.10
CA VAL A 130 15.18 -2.97 0.03
C VAL A 130 16.09 -1.82 -0.42
N ILE A 131 16.89 -2.05 -1.47
CA ILE A 131 17.77 -1.01 -2.05
C ILE A 131 16.94 0.18 -2.50
N ILE A 132 15.85 -0.04 -3.25
CA ILE A 132 14.98 1.04 -3.70
C ILE A 132 14.37 1.80 -2.51
N GLY A 133 13.92 1.09 -1.47
CA GLY A 133 13.41 1.71 -0.25
C GLY A 133 14.43 2.61 0.43
N ILE A 134 15.67 2.14 0.60
CA ILE A 134 16.76 2.91 1.23
C ILE A 134 17.16 4.11 0.36
N VAL A 135 17.32 3.90 -0.95
CA VAL A 135 17.67 4.96 -1.90
C VAL A 135 16.61 6.07 -1.88
N LEU A 136 15.33 5.70 -1.93
CA LEU A 136 14.25 6.68 -1.83
C LEU A 136 14.17 7.35 -0.46
N ALA A 137 14.67 6.74 0.62
CA ALA A 137 14.59 7.31 1.96
C ALA A 137 15.73 8.28 2.28
N VAL A 138 16.95 7.95 1.84
CA VAL A 138 18.20 8.58 2.30
C VAL A 138 18.81 9.47 1.23
N VAL A 139 18.74 9.09 -0.04
CA VAL A 139 19.44 9.82 -1.11
C VAL A 139 18.64 11.07 -1.45
N PRO A 140 19.20 12.29 -1.25
CA PRO A 140 18.56 13.49 -1.73
C PRO A 140 18.60 13.46 -3.26
N MET A 141 17.41 13.44 -3.86
CA MET A 141 17.23 13.39 -5.31
C MET A 141 16.19 14.43 -5.71
N ASP A 142 16.31 14.92 -6.94
CA ASP A 142 15.32 15.80 -7.54
C ASP A 142 13.95 15.09 -7.65
N ALA A 143 12.88 15.89 -7.66
CA ALA A 143 11.52 15.36 -7.68
C ALA A 143 11.25 14.47 -8.91
N PHE A 144 11.87 14.78 -10.04
CA PHE A 144 11.71 14.02 -11.28
C PHE A 144 12.35 12.63 -11.16
N THR A 145 13.63 12.54 -10.76
CA THR A 145 14.30 11.25 -10.54
C THR A 145 13.54 10.38 -9.55
N ARG A 146 13.01 10.97 -8.48
CA ARG A 146 12.20 10.26 -7.49
C ARG A 146 10.92 9.67 -8.07
N GLN A 147 10.21 10.46 -8.87
CA GLN A 147 8.99 10.03 -9.54
C GLN A 147 9.29 8.94 -10.59
N VAL A 148 10.40 9.04 -11.32
CA VAL A 148 10.79 8.01 -12.29
C VAL A 148 11.13 6.69 -11.60
N ILE A 149 11.95 6.70 -10.53
CA ILE A 149 12.31 5.47 -9.81
C ILE A 149 11.07 4.82 -9.19
N SER A 150 10.29 5.59 -8.44
CA SER A 150 9.10 5.06 -7.77
C SER A 150 7.97 4.70 -8.75
N GLY A 151 7.82 5.47 -9.82
CA GLY A 151 6.81 5.28 -10.86
C GLY A 151 7.14 4.16 -11.84
N THR A 152 8.40 3.74 -11.98
CA THR A 152 8.77 2.56 -12.78
C THR A 152 8.83 1.30 -11.92
N ALA A 153 9.56 1.33 -10.81
CA ALA A 153 9.75 0.16 -9.97
C ALA A 153 8.46 -0.20 -9.19
N GLY A 154 7.65 0.79 -8.83
CA GLY A 154 6.38 0.59 -8.11
C GLY A 154 5.41 -0.31 -8.88
N PRO A 155 5.02 0.01 -10.13
CA PRO A 155 4.18 -0.84 -10.96
C PRO A 155 4.74 -2.25 -11.20
N ILE A 156 6.05 -2.38 -11.38
CA ILE A 156 6.70 -3.68 -11.55
C ILE A 156 6.44 -4.55 -10.32
N TYR A 157 6.73 -4.05 -9.11
CA TYR A 157 6.48 -4.79 -7.87
C TYR A 157 4.99 -4.98 -7.57
N ALA A 158 4.16 -4.00 -7.93
CA ALA A 158 2.71 -4.05 -7.79
C ALA A 158 2.05 -5.13 -8.64
N LEU A 159 2.59 -5.42 -9.83
CA LEU A 159 2.11 -6.51 -10.69
C LEU A 159 2.79 -7.84 -10.35
N PHE A 160 4.06 -7.80 -9.97
CA PHE A 160 4.83 -8.98 -9.61
C PHE A 160 4.14 -9.79 -8.50
N ILE A 161 3.74 -9.15 -7.39
CA ILE A 161 3.13 -9.85 -6.25
C ILE A 161 1.82 -10.56 -6.62
N PRO A 162 0.80 -9.91 -7.24
CA PRO A 162 -0.41 -10.58 -7.70
C PRO A 162 -0.14 -11.75 -8.66
N LEU A 163 0.78 -11.56 -9.62
CA LEU A 163 1.13 -12.60 -10.59
C LEU A 163 1.76 -13.81 -9.92
N LEU A 164 2.58 -13.62 -8.88
CA LEU A 164 3.11 -14.73 -8.09
C LEU A 164 2.01 -15.52 -7.38
N PHE A 165 1.04 -14.84 -6.77
CA PHE A 165 -0.08 -15.54 -6.13
C PHE A 165 -0.95 -16.29 -7.15
N TRP A 166 -1.16 -15.75 -8.34
CA TRP A 166 -1.85 -16.46 -9.42
C TRP A 166 -1.05 -17.63 -9.99
N TYR A 167 0.27 -17.52 -10.05
CA TYR A 167 1.14 -18.65 -10.37
C TYR A 167 1.01 -19.77 -9.35
N LEU A 168 1.05 -19.44 -8.04
CA LEU A 168 0.78 -20.40 -6.97
C LEU A 168 -0.63 -21.01 -7.07
N ALA A 169 -1.63 -20.19 -7.43
CA ALA A 169 -2.99 -20.67 -7.66
C ALA A 169 -3.05 -21.70 -8.80
N TRP A 170 -2.32 -21.46 -9.90
CA TRP A 170 -2.24 -22.37 -11.03
C TRP A 170 -1.60 -23.71 -10.68
N GLN A 171 -0.55 -23.70 -9.85
CA GLN A 171 0.14 -24.93 -9.42
C GLN A 171 -0.62 -25.70 -8.35
N SER A 172 -1.43 -25.02 -7.55
CA SER A 172 -2.17 -25.64 -6.45
C SER A 172 -3.51 -26.24 -6.87
N GLY A 173 -4.00 -27.22 -6.11
CA GLY A 173 -5.31 -27.85 -6.29
C GLY A 173 -6.32 -27.44 -5.21
N GLY A 174 -7.61 -27.67 -5.49
CA GLY A 174 -8.68 -27.58 -4.49
C GLY A 174 -8.89 -26.18 -3.89
N ILE A 175 -9.01 -26.12 -2.57
CA ILE A 175 -9.28 -24.89 -1.82
C ILE A 175 -8.08 -23.93 -1.87
N LEU A 176 -6.85 -24.48 -1.89
CA LEU A 176 -5.62 -23.68 -1.94
C LEU A 176 -5.53 -22.84 -3.24
N ARG A 177 -6.02 -23.39 -4.36
CA ARG A 177 -6.15 -22.64 -5.63
C ARG A 177 -7.07 -21.44 -5.49
N ARG A 178 -8.24 -21.62 -4.85
CA ARG A 178 -9.20 -20.53 -4.64
C ARG A 178 -8.63 -19.47 -3.71
N SER A 179 -7.96 -19.89 -2.63
CA SER A 179 -7.27 -19.02 -1.68
C SER A 179 -6.23 -18.13 -2.39
N ASN A 180 -5.28 -18.75 -3.10
CA ASN A 180 -4.21 -18.03 -3.80
C ASN A 180 -4.76 -17.12 -4.92
N PHE A 181 -5.83 -17.54 -5.60
CA PHE A 181 -6.47 -16.71 -6.61
C PHE A 181 -7.07 -15.42 -6.02
N VAL A 182 -7.80 -15.54 -4.90
CA VAL A 182 -8.39 -14.40 -4.21
C VAL A 182 -7.32 -13.51 -3.57
N LEU A 183 -6.25 -14.09 -3.02
CA LEU A 183 -5.10 -13.32 -2.53
C LEU A 183 -4.48 -12.48 -3.66
N GLY A 184 -4.24 -13.08 -4.83
CA GLY A 184 -3.72 -12.36 -6.00
C GLY A 184 -4.62 -11.22 -6.43
N LEU A 185 -5.94 -11.46 -6.52
CA LEU A 185 -6.92 -10.42 -6.84
C LEU A 185 -6.94 -9.31 -5.79
N GLY A 186 -6.92 -9.67 -4.52
CA GLY A 186 -6.84 -8.72 -3.41
C GLY A 186 -5.61 -7.83 -3.52
N PHE A 187 -4.42 -8.42 -3.68
CA PHE A 187 -3.18 -7.64 -3.86
C PHE A 187 -3.21 -6.75 -5.10
N LEU A 188 -3.78 -7.21 -6.21
CA LEU A 188 -3.91 -6.40 -7.41
C LEU A 188 -4.75 -5.13 -7.13
N ILE A 189 -5.90 -5.29 -6.48
CA ILE A 189 -6.79 -4.18 -6.14
C ILE A 189 -6.13 -3.25 -5.11
N LEU A 190 -5.42 -3.81 -4.13
CA LEU A 190 -4.65 -3.05 -3.13
C LEU A 190 -3.64 -2.14 -3.83
N PHE A 191 -2.84 -2.70 -4.74
CA PHE A 191 -1.83 -1.93 -5.46
C PHE A 191 -2.45 -0.96 -6.46
N ALA A 192 -3.55 -1.31 -7.11
CA ALA A 192 -4.30 -0.38 -7.96
C ALA A 192 -4.73 0.87 -7.17
N GLY A 193 -5.32 0.69 -5.98
CA GLY A 193 -5.68 1.80 -5.10
C GLY A 193 -4.47 2.66 -4.70
N ARG A 194 -3.31 2.04 -4.47
CA ARG A 194 -2.06 2.76 -4.16
C ARG A 194 -1.51 3.55 -5.34
N VAL A 195 -1.53 2.98 -6.54
CA VAL A 195 -1.11 3.65 -7.78
C VAL A 195 -2.04 4.83 -8.08
N MET A 196 -3.35 4.66 -7.87
CA MET A 196 -4.32 5.75 -8.01
C MET A 196 -4.06 6.89 -7.03
N HIS A 197 -3.73 6.59 -5.77
CA HIS A 197 -3.36 7.62 -4.79
C HIS A 197 -2.07 8.37 -5.19
N ALA A 198 -1.04 7.63 -5.63
CA ALA A 198 0.22 8.23 -6.06
C ALA A 198 0.04 9.09 -7.32
N GLY A 199 -0.79 8.63 -8.25
CA GLY A 199 -1.13 9.33 -9.49
C GLY A 199 -2.22 10.39 -9.35
N ARG A 200 -2.69 10.71 -8.13
CA ARG A 200 -3.87 11.57 -7.91
C ARG A 200 -3.80 12.92 -8.63
N HIS A 201 -2.63 13.56 -8.67
CA HIS A 201 -2.44 14.86 -9.32
C HIS A 201 -2.56 14.77 -10.85
N TYR A 202 -2.01 13.71 -11.43
CA TYR A 202 -2.15 13.43 -12.86
C TYR A 202 -3.58 13.00 -13.22
N LEU A 203 -4.20 12.12 -12.42
CA LEU A 203 -5.57 11.64 -12.66
C LEU A 203 -6.62 12.76 -12.50
N ALA A 204 -6.42 13.66 -11.55
CA ALA A 204 -7.29 14.81 -11.34
C ALA A 204 -7.26 15.76 -12.55
N SER A 205 -6.08 15.99 -13.14
CA SER A 205 -5.93 16.90 -14.29
C SER A 205 -6.30 16.26 -15.63
N ALA A 206 -5.95 15.00 -15.85
CA ALA A 206 -6.09 14.34 -17.15
C ALA A 206 -7.43 13.62 -17.37
N ILE A 207 -8.11 13.16 -16.31
CA ILE A 207 -9.26 12.25 -16.44
C ILE A 207 -10.49 12.77 -15.69
N PHE A 208 -10.35 13.08 -14.40
CA PHE A 208 -11.51 13.30 -13.54
C PHE A 208 -11.92 14.77 -13.39
N GLY A 209 -11.04 15.71 -13.73
CA GLY A 209 -11.27 17.15 -13.54
C GLY A 209 -11.33 17.59 -12.07
N THR A 210 -11.14 16.68 -11.11
CA THR A 210 -11.20 16.95 -9.66
C THR A 210 -10.30 16.03 -8.86
N TYR A 211 -9.79 16.53 -7.73
CA TYR A 211 -8.97 15.79 -6.76
C TYR A 211 -9.79 14.86 -5.86
N THR A 212 -11.09 15.12 -5.70
CA THR A 212 -11.94 14.41 -4.74
C THR A 212 -12.26 12.97 -5.15
N ILE A 213 -12.45 12.73 -6.44
CA ILE A 213 -12.72 11.39 -6.99
C ILE A 213 -11.54 10.44 -6.75
N PRO A 214 -10.29 10.73 -7.18
CA PRO A 214 -9.15 9.87 -6.88
C PRO A 214 -8.87 9.76 -5.37
N GLY A 215 -9.16 10.81 -4.59
CA GLY A 215 -9.01 10.82 -3.13
C GLY A 215 -9.90 9.82 -2.38
N ILE A 216 -11.13 9.61 -2.84
CA ILE A 216 -12.09 8.65 -2.25
C ILE A 216 -11.92 7.24 -2.85
N LEU A 217 -11.67 7.17 -4.17
CA LEU A 217 -11.60 5.91 -4.90
C LEU A 217 -10.39 5.06 -4.45
N ALA A 218 -9.24 5.70 -4.21
CA ALA A 218 -8.05 5.03 -3.74
C ALA A 218 -8.24 4.26 -2.40
N PRO A 219 -8.66 4.90 -1.29
CA PRO A 219 -8.90 4.18 -0.04
C PRO A 219 -10.07 3.18 -0.16
N GLY A 220 -11.09 3.47 -0.97
CA GLY A 220 -12.19 2.52 -1.24
C GLY A 220 -11.71 1.20 -1.85
N LEU A 221 -10.86 1.27 -2.89
CA LEU A 221 -10.24 0.06 -3.47
C LEU A 221 -9.39 -0.68 -2.45
N ILE A 222 -8.63 0.05 -1.64
CA ILE A 222 -7.82 -0.56 -0.59
C ILE A 222 -8.71 -1.31 0.41
N VAL A 223 -9.82 -0.75 0.87
CA VAL A 223 -10.73 -1.46 1.79
C VAL A 223 -11.29 -2.74 1.14
N ILE A 224 -11.75 -2.66 -0.11
CA ILE A 224 -12.24 -3.84 -0.86
C ILE A 224 -11.14 -4.91 -0.94
N SER A 225 -9.91 -4.49 -1.23
CA SER A 225 -8.77 -5.40 -1.31
C SER A 225 -8.47 -6.11 0.01
N LEU A 226 -8.63 -5.42 1.15
CA LEU A 226 -8.37 -5.99 2.46
C LEU A 226 -9.37 -7.08 2.83
N ILE A 227 -10.63 -6.89 2.43
CA ILE A 227 -11.67 -7.92 2.58
C ILE A 227 -11.31 -9.16 1.75
N LEU A 228 -10.91 -8.96 0.48
CA LEU A 228 -10.48 -10.08 -0.37
C LEU A 228 -9.27 -10.81 0.20
N ILE A 229 -8.24 -10.08 0.67
CA ILE A 229 -7.05 -10.69 1.27
C ILE A 229 -7.44 -11.49 2.53
N ALA A 230 -8.33 -10.97 3.38
CA ALA A 230 -8.82 -11.68 4.55
C ALA A 230 -9.55 -12.98 4.17
N VAL A 231 -10.47 -12.92 3.20
CA VAL A 231 -11.22 -14.10 2.69
C VAL A 231 -10.28 -15.12 2.07
N GLY A 232 -9.37 -14.68 1.21
CA GLY A 232 -8.38 -15.56 0.59
C GLY A 232 -7.53 -16.27 1.64
N ASN A 233 -7.14 -15.56 2.70
CA ASN A 233 -6.36 -16.14 3.77
C ASN A 233 -7.16 -17.10 4.67
N GLU A 234 -8.48 -16.89 4.87
CA GLU A 234 -9.35 -17.86 5.56
C GLU A 234 -9.41 -19.19 4.79
N TRP A 235 -9.64 -19.14 3.47
CA TRP A 235 -9.74 -20.36 2.66
C TRP A 235 -8.43 -21.15 2.61
N GLY A 236 -7.29 -20.48 2.67
CA GLY A 236 -5.98 -21.15 2.69
C GLY A 236 -5.74 -22.04 3.92
N GLN A 237 -6.58 -21.93 4.96
CA GLN A 237 -6.44 -22.64 6.22
C GLN A 237 -7.58 -23.62 6.54
N ALA A 238 -8.56 -23.81 5.64
CA ALA A 238 -9.66 -24.77 5.86
C ALA A 238 -9.23 -26.25 5.71
N GLN A 239 -7.99 -26.58 6.08
CA GLN A 239 -7.38 -27.90 6.10
C GLN A 239 -6.76 -28.15 7.48
#